data_AF-A0A2D6R0N0-F1
#
_entry.id   AF-A0A2D6R0N0-F1
#
_cell.length_a   1.000
_cell.length_b   1.000
_cell.length_c   1.000
_cell.angle_alpha   90.00
_cell.angle_beta   90.00
_cell.angle_gamma   90.00
#
_symmetry.space_group_name_H-M   'P 1'
#
loop_
_entity.id
_entity.type
_entity.pdbx_description
1 polymer ?
#
loop_
_entity_poly.entity_id
_entity_poly.type
_entity_poly.pdbx_seq_one_letter_code
_entity_poly.pdbx_strand_id
1 'polypeptide(L)'
;MIAAEGVVVRTTIVGLLLLVAGGVALSSQTRTQVAGYADDQMYAFENWAASAPMPCADAIEADGIRPSSVPVATETGWSHPHQADPLLTLFTVPNGYDFETSGGATIAAGGLDLYSVEDGVPGWADSLMVTSLNRGAIYRVGLSDDGRRAPDAPVEMFKSTNRYRDLAIHPDGRAVYIVTDTRGPTRDSSGAGTRELANPGALLEFTYVVPE
;
A
#
# COMPACT_ATOMS: atom_id res chain seq x y z
N MET A 1 23.17 7.95 -3.54
CA MET A 1 23.12 6.96 -4.63
C MET A 1 23.96 5.78 -4.20
N ILE A 2 23.35 4.70 -3.72
CA ILE A 2 24.03 3.42 -3.53
C ILE A 2 23.33 2.50 -4.52
N ALA A 3 24.02 2.19 -5.61
CA ALA A 3 23.57 1.24 -6.63
C ALA A 3 23.74 -0.17 -6.05
N ALA A 4 22.64 -0.90 -5.92
CA ALA A 4 22.70 -2.34 -5.62
C ALA A 4 22.94 -3.07 -6.94
N GLU A 5 24.19 -3.41 -7.22
CA GLU A 5 24.56 -4.38 -8.25
C GLU A 5 24.35 -5.81 -7.72
N GLY A 6 23.78 -6.69 -8.54
CA GLY A 6 23.76 -8.14 -8.29
C GLY A 6 22.43 -8.72 -7.81
N VAL A 7 21.34 -8.61 -8.60
CA VAL A 7 20.11 -9.40 -8.39
C VAL A 7 20.18 -10.65 -9.27
N VAL A 8 20.36 -11.83 -8.66
CA VAL A 8 20.24 -13.13 -9.35
C VAL A 8 18.79 -13.59 -9.22
N VAL A 9 17.98 -13.43 -10.28
CA VAL A 9 16.59 -13.91 -10.32
C VAL A 9 16.59 -15.40 -10.69
N ARG A 10 16.16 -16.28 -9.77
CA ARG A 10 15.90 -17.70 -10.06
C ARG A 10 14.40 -17.95 -10.10
N THR A 11 13.86 -18.16 -11.30
CA THR A 11 12.44 -18.50 -11.50
C THR A 11 12.23 -19.99 -11.21
N THR A 12 11.56 -20.32 -10.09
CA THR A 12 11.07 -21.69 -9.84
C THR A 12 9.57 -21.64 -9.59
N ILE A 13 8.80 -22.35 -10.42
CA ILE A 13 7.34 -22.47 -10.28
C ILE A 13 7.06 -23.57 -9.25
N VAL A 14 6.64 -23.18 -8.04
CA VAL A 14 6.06 -24.11 -7.06
C VAL A 14 4.78 -23.49 -6.51
N GLY A 15 3.65 -24.13 -6.77
CA GLY A 15 2.35 -23.71 -6.23
C GLY A 15 2.29 -23.98 -4.74
N LEU A 16 2.12 -22.92 -3.94
CA LEU A 16 1.85 -23.02 -2.51
C LEU A 16 0.49 -22.39 -2.21
N LEU A 17 -0.42 -23.22 -1.75
CA LEU A 17 -1.75 -22.87 -1.23
C LEU A 17 -1.57 -22.38 0.21
N LEU A 18 -1.93 -21.12 0.51
CA LEU A 18 -1.96 -20.62 1.90
C LEU A 18 -3.40 -20.29 2.31
N LEU A 19 -3.85 -20.97 3.38
CA LEU A 19 -5.10 -20.73 4.09
C LEU A 19 -4.99 -19.41 4.87
N VAL A 20 -5.95 -18.49 4.68
CA VAL A 20 -6.16 -17.38 5.62
C VAL A 20 -7.33 -17.76 6.54
N ALA A 21 -7.02 -18.04 7.80
CA ALA A 21 -7.98 -18.16 8.89
C ALA A 21 -7.86 -16.92 9.79
N GLY A 22 -8.99 -16.28 10.10
CA GLY A 22 -9.05 -15.24 11.13
C GLY A 22 -9.94 -14.06 10.77
N GLY A 23 -11.25 -14.27 10.84
CA GLY A 23 -12.24 -13.20 10.72
C GLY A 23 -12.18 -12.25 11.92
N VAL A 24 -11.94 -10.97 11.63
CA VAL A 24 -12.48 -9.85 12.41
C VAL A 24 -13.23 -8.99 11.40
N ALA A 25 -14.56 -8.98 11.50
CA ALA A 25 -15.40 -8.09 10.73
C ALA A 25 -15.13 -6.65 11.18
N LEU A 26 -14.22 -5.97 10.49
CA LEU A 26 -14.11 -4.51 10.56
C LEU A 26 -15.43 -3.93 10.05
N SER A 27 -16.19 -3.29 10.95
CA SER A 27 -17.39 -2.52 10.63
C SER A 27 -17.11 -1.63 9.41
N SER A 28 -17.76 -1.92 8.29
CA SER A 28 -17.55 -1.26 7.00
C SER A 28 -18.00 0.20 6.99
N GLN A 29 -18.58 0.72 8.08
CA GLN A 29 -19.13 2.07 8.15
C GLN A 29 -18.12 3.13 8.60
N THR A 30 -17.00 2.76 9.21
CA THR A 30 -16.02 3.74 9.72
C THR A 30 -15.01 4.18 8.67
N ARG A 31 -14.60 3.27 7.76
CA ARG A 31 -13.52 3.51 6.78
C ARG A 31 -13.84 4.53 5.69
N THR A 32 -15.11 4.87 5.49
CA THR A 32 -15.50 5.86 4.48
C THR A 32 -15.66 7.26 5.05
N GLN A 33 -15.73 7.42 6.38
CA GLN A 33 -15.90 8.75 6.97
C GLN A 33 -14.55 9.43 7.20
N VAL A 34 -13.50 8.64 7.42
CA VAL A 34 -12.13 9.09 7.67
C VAL A 34 -11.18 8.22 6.85
N ALA A 35 -10.29 8.85 6.08
CA ALA A 35 -9.30 8.18 5.24
C ALA A 35 -7.88 8.40 5.79
N GLY A 36 -7.50 7.56 6.75
CA GLY A 36 -6.23 7.71 7.47
C GLY A 36 -6.49 8.37 8.82
N TYR A 37 -5.83 9.50 9.07
CA TYR A 37 -6.09 10.31 10.27
C TYR A 37 -7.34 11.17 10.07
N ALA A 38 -8.00 11.58 11.14
CA ALA A 38 -9.05 12.61 11.06
C ALA A 38 -8.39 14.00 11.02
N ASP A 39 -7.96 14.44 9.83
CA ASP A 39 -7.11 15.62 9.66
C ASP A 39 -7.64 16.65 8.64
N ASP A 40 -8.75 16.33 7.96
CA ASP A 40 -9.38 17.14 6.93
C ASP A 40 -8.39 17.55 5.81
N GLN A 41 -7.40 16.69 5.51
CA GLN A 41 -6.41 16.89 4.46
C GLN A 41 -6.74 16.07 3.20
N MET A 42 -7.11 16.77 2.11
CA MET A 42 -7.42 16.23 0.78
C MET A 42 -8.54 15.19 0.68
N TYR A 43 -9.11 14.76 1.80
CA TYR A 43 -10.23 13.85 1.86
C TYR A 43 -11.44 14.50 2.53
N ALA A 44 -12.62 14.18 2.00
CA ALA A 44 -13.90 14.43 2.65
C ALA A 44 -14.86 13.33 2.22
N PHE A 45 -15.77 12.93 3.11
CA PHE A 45 -16.77 11.94 2.75
C PHE A 45 -17.85 12.58 1.90
N GLU A 46 -17.90 12.21 0.62
CA GLU A 46 -18.99 12.58 -0.29
C GLU A 46 -20.05 11.46 -0.29
N ASN A 47 -21.22 11.74 0.27
CA ASN A 47 -22.27 10.75 0.41
C ASN A 47 -23.15 10.71 -0.85
N TRP A 48 -22.61 10.14 -1.92
CA TRP A 48 -23.32 9.99 -3.20
C TRP A 48 -24.66 9.28 -3.06
N ALA A 49 -24.78 8.31 -2.16
CA ALA A 49 -26.03 7.61 -1.89
C ALA A 49 -27.13 8.51 -1.29
N ALA A 50 -26.76 9.64 -0.67
CA ALA A 50 -27.67 10.63 -0.13
C ALA A 50 -27.87 11.85 -1.05
N SER A 51 -27.43 11.77 -2.32
CA SER A 51 -27.58 12.87 -3.27
C SER A 51 -29.04 13.23 -3.49
N ALA A 52 -29.39 14.49 -3.24
CA ALA A 52 -30.73 15.02 -3.40
C ALA A 52 -30.70 16.54 -3.68
N PRO A 53 -31.69 17.09 -4.43
CA PRO A 53 -32.82 16.41 -5.06
C PRO A 53 -32.44 15.64 -6.34
N MET A 54 -31.23 15.82 -6.86
CA MET A 54 -30.71 15.05 -8.01
C MET A 54 -30.18 13.69 -7.52
N PRO A 55 -30.78 12.56 -7.95
CA PRO A 55 -30.29 11.23 -7.57
C PRO A 55 -28.89 10.97 -8.13
N CYS A 56 -28.12 10.15 -7.42
CA CYS A 56 -26.75 9.77 -7.80
C CYS A 56 -26.59 9.30 -9.25
N ALA A 57 -27.52 8.48 -9.73
CA ALA A 57 -27.45 7.90 -11.08
C ALA A 57 -27.45 8.96 -12.19
N ASP A 58 -28.10 10.10 -11.96
CA ASP A 58 -28.17 11.22 -12.90
C ASP A 58 -27.00 12.20 -12.74
N ALA A 59 -26.31 12.15 -11.59
CA ALA A 59 -25.22 13.03 -11.18
C ALA A 59 -23.82 12.57 -11.66
N ILE A 60 -23.63 11.28 -11.97
CA ILE A 60 -22.34 10.70 -12.37
C ILE A 60 -21.90 11.12 -13.79
N GLU A 61 -22.84 11.59 -14.63
CA GLU A 61 -22.60 11.94 -16.03
C GLU A 61 -21.97 13.34 -16.24
N ALA A 62 -21.64 14.08 -15.18
CA ALA A 62 -21.11 15.45 -15.24
C ALA A 62 -19.60 15.53 -14.89
N ASP A 63 -18.75 15.27 -15.88
CA ASP A 63 -17.34 15.74 -16.00
C ASP A 63 -16.38 15.57 -14.79
N GLY A 64 -16.66 14.66 -13.85
CA GLY A 64 -15.81 14.42 -12.68
C GLY A 64 -15.86 15.53 -11.62
N ILE A 65 -16.81 16.46 -11.73
CA ILE A 65 -17.06 17.50 -10.73
C ILE A 65 -18.22 17.04 -9.84
N ARG A 66 -17.99 16.95 -8.54
CA ARG A 66 -19.02 16.64 -7.55
C ARG A 66 -20.20 17.63 -7.65
N PRO A 67 -21.44 17.19 -7.92
CA PRO A 67 -22.60 18.08 -7.93
C PRO A 67 -22.94 18.57 -6.52
N SER A 68 -23.56 19.76 -6.42
CA SER A 68 -23.99 20.34 -5.13
C SER A 68 -25.07 19.53 -4.41
N SER A 69 -25.72 18.58 -5.11
CA SER A 69 -26.70 17.67 -4.53
C SER A 69 -26.07 16.61 -3.62
N VAL A 70 -24.76 16.35 -3.73
CA VAL A 70 -24.04 15.34 -2.94
C VAL A 70 -23.65 15.94 -1.58
N PRO A 71 -24.19 15.43 -0.47
CA PRO A 71 -23.80 15.90 0.85
C PRO A 71 -22.33 15.58 1.16
N VAL A 72 -21.69 16.50 1.88
CA VAL A 72 -20.26 16.43 2.22
C VAL A 72 -20.09 16.53 3.72
N ALA A 73 -19.30 15.63 4.29
CA ALA A 73 -18.88 15.69 5.69
C ALA A 73 -17.35 15.78 5.78
N THR A 74 -16.86 16.59 6.73
CA THR A 74 -15.45 16.61 7.12
C THR A 74 -15.15 15.40 8.01
N GLU A 75 -13.89 14.97 8.02
CA GLU A 75 -13.44 13.85 8.84
C GLU A 75 -13.56 14.19 10.33
N THR A 76 -13.16 15.40 10.70
CA THR A 76 -13.25 15.90 12.09
C THR A 76 -14.68 16.13 12.57
N GLY A 77 -15.64 16.24 11.64
CA GLY A 77 -17.06 16.33 11.95
C GLY A 77 -17.69 14.99 12.33
N TRP A 78 -16.98 13.88 12.10
CA TRP A 78 -17.43 12.54 12.42
C TRP A 78 -16.80 12.04 13.74
N SER A 79 -17.58 11.27 14.50
CA SER A 79 -17.10 10.66 15.75
C SER A 79 -17.71 9.28 15.92
N HIS A 80 -16.89 8.33 16.36
CA HIS A 80 -17.31 6.97 16.65
C HIS A 80 -16.51 6.40 17.83
N PRO A 81 -17.14 5.64 18.76
CA PRO A 81 -16.47 5.13 19.97
C PRO A 81 -15.31 4.17 19.70
N HIS A 82 -15.21 3.64 18.48
CA HIS A 82 -14.13 2.75 18.03
C HIS A 82 -13.31 3.34 16.88
N GLN A 83 -13.34 4.65 16.70
CA GLN A 83 -12.41 5.33 15.81
C GLN A 83 -11.00 5.25 16.40
N ALA A 84 -10.06 4.78 15.60
CA ALA A 84 -8.65 4.70 15.95
C ALA A 84 -7.82 5.16 14.76
N ASP A 85 -6.80 5.95 15.04
CA ASP A 85 -5.85 6.39 14.03
C ASP A 85 -5.04 5.20 13.48
N PRO A 86 -4.66 5.22 12.20
CA PRO A 86 -3.75 4.23 11.66
C PRO A 86 -2.38 4.35 12.33
N LEU A 87 -1.63 3.24 12.35
CA LEU A 87 -0.23 3.25 12.77
C LEU A 87 0.63 4.18 11.90
N LEU A 88 0.32 4.20 10.59
CA LEU A 88 0.91 5.08 9.59
C LEU A 88 0.02 5.16 8.34
N THR A 89 0.26 6.14 7.48
CA THR A 89 -0.40 6.31 6.18
C THR A 89 0.60 6.19 5.03
N LEU A 90 0.16 5.63 3.90
CA LEU A 90 0.96 5.45 2.67
C LEU A 90 0.18 5.96 1.44
N PHE A 91 -0.06 7.25 1.28
CA PHE A 91 0.43 8.41 2.07
C PHE A 91 -0.71 9.36 2.44
N THR A 92 -0.46 10.28 3.36
CA THR A 92 -1.31 11.47 3.60
C THR A 92 -0.71 12.65 2.85
N VAL A 93 -1.56 13.47 2.22
CA VAL A 93 -1.13 14.65 1.46
C VAL A 93 -1.94 15.88 1.88
N PRO A 94 -1.33 17.08 1.93
CA PRO A 94 -2.00 18.28 2.39
C PRO A 94 -3.01 18.79 1.37
N ASN A 95 -3.96 19.62 1.83
CA ASN A 95 -4.88 20.34 0.97
C ASN A 95 -4.14 21.10 -0.15
N GLY A 96 -4.62 20.94 -1.40
CA GLY A 96 -3.97 21.49 -2.60
C GLY A 96 -2.94 20.57 -3.27
N TYR A 97 -2.79 19.32 -2.83
CA TYR A 97 -1.96 18.34 -3.53
C TYR A 97 -2.46 18.10 -4.97
N ASP A 98 -1.56 18.25 -5.94
CA ASP A 98 -1.88 18.09 -7.36
C ASP A 98 -1.79 16.63 -7.79
N PHE A 99 -2.94 15.95 -7.79
CA PHE A 99 -3.05 14.56 -8.23
C PHE A 99 -2.85 14.38 -9.75
N GLU A 100 -3.01 15.42 -10.56
CA GLU A 100 -2.84 15.32 -12.01
C GLU A 100 -1.35 15.22 -12.37
N THR A 101 -0.53 16.09 -11.78
CA THR A 101 0.90 16.12 -12.08
C THR A 101 1.73 15.19 -11.20
N SER A 102 1.38 15.07 -9.91
CA SER A 102 2.15 14.25 -8.95
C SER A 102 1.66 12.80 -8.90
N GLY A 103 0.46 12.54 -9.45
CA GLY A 103 -0.20 11.24 -9.41
C GLY A 103 -0.70 10.85 -8.02
N GLY A 104 -1.46 9.75 -7.97
CA GLY A 104 -2.06 9.26 -6.73
C GLY A 104 -1.05 9.04 -5.60
N ALA A 105 -1.31 9.64 -4.44
CA ALA A 105 -0.51 9.52 -3.22
C ALA A 105 -0.80 8.21 -2.46
N THR A 106 -0.77 7.08 -3.17
CA THR A 106 -0.99 5.76 -2.59
C THR A 106 0.01 4.74 -3.13
N ILE A 107 0.21 3.68 -2.36
CA ILE A 107 0.99 2.51 -2.77
C ILE A 107 0.13 1.35 -3.28
N ALA A 108 -1.21 1.43 -3.17
CA ALA A 108 -2.12 0.33 -3.47
C ALA A 108 -1.60 -1.01 -2.87
N ALA A 109 -1.61 -1.08 -1.53
CA ALA A 109 -1.01 -2.20 -0.79
C ALA A 109 -1.61 -3.55 -1.25
N GLY A 110 -0.74 -4.53 -1.51
CA GLY A 110 -1.13 -5.88 -1.93
C GLY A 110 -1.19 -6.82 -0.73
N GLY A 111 -0.01 -7.21 -0.25
CA GLY A 111 0.21 -8.11 0.88
C GLY A 111 1.12 -7.46 1.93
N LEU A 112 1.20 -8.12 3.08
CA LEU A 112 1.93 -7.65 4.25
C LEU A 112 2.46 -8.85 5.02
N ASP A 113 3.71 -8.78 5.48
CA ASP A 113 4.31 -9.78 6.36
C ASP A 113 5.14 -9.10 7.47
N LEU A 114 5.29 -9.77 8.61
CA LEU A 114 6.09 -9.31 9.75
C LEU A 114 7.50 -9.90 9.66
N TYR A 115 8.48 -9.03 9.49
CA TYR A 115 9.88 -9.38 9.64
C TYR A 115 10.29 -9.25 11.10
N SER A 116 10.47 -10.39 11.78
CA SER A 116 10.86 -10.47 13.21
C SER A 116 12.15 -11.25 13.46
N VAL A 117 12.89 -11.60 12.41
CA VAL A 117 14.09 -12.44 12.51
C VAL A 117 15.31 -11.59 12.89
N GLU A 118 15.79 -11.72 14.13
CA GLU A 118 16.93 -10.95 14.66
C GLU A 118 18.25 -11.24 13.91
N ASP A 119 18.54 -12.53 13.65
CA ASP A 119 19.79 -12.98 13.02
C ASP A 119 19.75 -12.99 11.47
N GLY A 120 18.74 -12.37 10.87
CA GLY A 120 18.57 -12.31 9.41
C GLY A 120 19.34 -11.14 8.78
N VAL A 121 18.68 -10.33 7.95
CA VAL A 121 19.23 -9.07 7.44
C VAL A 121 19.43 -8.07 8.57
N PRO A 122 20.65 -7.53 8.77
CA PRO A 122 20.92 -6.56 9.82
C PRO A 122 20.03 -5.31 9.72
N GLY A 123 19.42 -4.93 10.86
CA GLY A 123 18.56 -3.76 10.98
C GLY A 123 17.15 -3.91 10.40
N TRP A 124 16.74 -5.14 10.03
CA TRP A 124 15.40 -5.42 9.51
C TRP A 124 14.42 -5.97 10.53
N ALA A 125 14.90 -6.44 11.69
CA ALA A 125 14.05 -6.92 12.77
C ALA A 125 12.96 -5.88 13.13
N ASP A 126 11.83 -6.39 13.62
CA ASP A 126 10.65 -5.63 14.01
C ASP A 126 10.16 -4.68 12.92
N SER A 127 10.02 -5.19 11.69
CA SER A 127 9.53 -4.41 10.56
C SER A 127 8.30 -5.04 9.91
N LEU A 128 7.33 -4.22 9.51
CA LEU A 128 6.31 -4.64 8.54
C LEU A 128 6.88 -4.49 7.12
N MET A 129 6.74 -5.51 6.30
CA MET A 129 7.04 -5.48 4.88
C MET A 129 5.73 -5.36 4.12
N VAL A 130 5.52 -4.29 3.37
CA VAL A 130 4.25 -4.04 2.66
C VAL A 130 4.48 -4.02 1.17
N THR A 131 3.81 -4.88 0.42
CA THR A 131 3.92 -4.86 -1.05
C THR A 131 3.13 -3.71 -1.66
N SER A 132 3.65 -3.16 -2.76
CA SER A 132 2.94 -2.15 -3.55
C SER A 132 2.61 -2.64 -4.95
N LEU A 133 1.33 -2.56 -5.29
CA LEU A 133 0.85 -2.87 -6.65
C LEU A 133 1.24 -1.77 -7.63
N ASN A 134 1.02 -0.48 -7.29
CA ASN A 134 1.20 0.61 -8.24
C ASN A 134 2.60 1.25 -8.22
N ARG A 135 3.42 0.95 -7.20
CA ARG A 135 4.82 1.39 -7.10
C ARG A 135 5.80 0.29 -7.46
N GLY A 136 5.40 -0.98 -7.47
CA GLY A 136 6.30 -2.09 -7.82
C GLY A 136 7.51 -2.17 -6.89
N ALA A 137 7.26 -2.04 -5.58
CA ALA A 137 8.26 -1.99 -4.53
C ALA A 137 7.70 -2.60 -3.24
N ILE A 138 8.59 -2.89 -2.28
CA ILE A 138 8.24 -3.18 -0.89
C ILE A 138 8.50 -1.91 -0.06
N TYR A 139 7.57 -1.55 0.80
CA TYR A 139 7.77 -0.53 1.82
C TYR A 139 8.05 -1.23 3.15
N ARG A 140 9.27 -1.10 3.67
CA ARG A 140 9.65 -1.59 4.99
C ARG A 140 9.36 -0.51 6.03
N VAL A 141 8.52 -0.85 7.00
CA VAL A 141 8.15 0.02 8.11
C VAL A 141 8.78 -0.54 9.37
N GLY A 142 9.75 0.15 9.94
CA GLY A 142 10.28 -0.19 11.26
C GLY A 142 9.24 0.10 12.35
N LEU A 143 9.13 -0.81 13.32
CA LEU A 143 8.23 -0.70 14.46
C LEU A 143 9.03 -0.33 15.73
N SER A 144 8.36 0.28 16.70
CA SER A 144 8.88 0.33 18.07
C SER A 144 8.95 -1.06 18.69
N ASP A 145 9.77 -1.24 19.73
CA ASP A 145 9.94 -2.51 20.46
C ASP A 145 8.63 -3.15 20.94
N ASP A 146 7.60 -2.34 21.21
CA ASP A 146 6.28 -2.82 21.64
C ASP A 146 5.28 -3.05 20.49
N GLY A 147 5.72 -2.84 19.24
CA GLY A 147 4.92 -3.00 18.02
C GLY A 147 3.80 -1.97 17.85
N ARG A 148 3.75 -0.91 18.67
CA ARG A 148 2.61 0.03 18.71
C ARG A 148 2.85 1.34 17.97
N ARG A 149 4.06 1.59 17.48
CA ARG A 149 4.43 2.81 16.74
C ARG A 149 5.29 2.46 15.54
N ALA A 150 5.24 3.30 14.52
CA ALA A 150 6.19 3.34 13.41
C ALA A 150 6.92 4.70 13.45
N PRO A 151 8.05 4.80 14.16
CA PRO A 151 8.68 6.09 14.47
C PRO A 151 9.37 6.75 13.26
N ASP A 152 9.76 5.95 12.26
CA ASP A 152 10.53 6.38 11.11
C ASP A 152 9.74 6.32 9.81
N ALA A 153 10.22 7.04 8.79
CA ALA A 153 9.66 6.97 7.45
C ALA A 153 9.85 5.56 6.84
N PRO A 154 8.84 5.04 6.12
CA PRO A 154 8.97 3.78 5.40
C PRO A 154 10.12 3.81 4.39
N VAL A 155 10.89 2.72 4.32
CA VAL A 155 11.99 2.56 3.36
C VAL A 155 11.47 1.81 2.13
N GLU A 156 11.55 2.43 0.96
CA GLU A 156 11.23 1.78 -0.31
C GLU A 156 12.37 0.84 -0.75
N MET A 157 12.04 -0.40 -1.09
CA MET A 157 12.97 -1.46 -1.45
C MET A 157 12.50 -2.25 -2.67
N PHE A 158 13.41 -2.96 -3.33
CA PHE A 158 13.11 -3.88 -4.44
C PHE A 158 12.34 -3.23 -5.60
N LYS A 159 12.58 -1.94 -5.86
CA LYS A 159 11.89 -1.22 -6.94
C LYS A 159 12.10 -1.91 -8.28
N SER A 160 11.00 -2.27 -8.94
CA SER A 160 10.97 -2.80 -10.31
C SER A 160 9.67 -2.41 -11.02
N THR A 161 9.61 -2.65 -12.32
CA THR A 161 8.38 -2.47 -13.12
C THR A 161 7.47 -3.70 -12.96
N ASN A 162 6.97 -3.92 -11.74
CA ASN A 162 6.07 -5.02 -11.41
C ASN A 162 4.90 -4.53 -10.56
N ARG A 163 3.93 -5.40 -10.32
CA ARG A 163 2.86 -5.21 -9.35
C ARG A 163 3.01 -6.26 -8.27
N TYR A 164 3.58 -5.91 -7.12
CA TYR A 164 3.84 -6.89 -6.06
C TYR A 164 2.56 -7.19 -5.30
N ARG A 165 2.10 -8.43 -5.42
CA ARG A 165 0.81 -8.90 -4.91
C ARG A 165 0.89 -9.34 -3.46
N ASP A 166 1.91 -10.13 -3.13
CA ASP A 166 2.13 -10.67 -1.79
C ASP A 166 3.61 -11.03 -1.61
N LEU A 167 4.03 -11.26 -0.36
CA LEU A 167 5.37 -11.70 -0.03
C LEU A 167 5.39 -12.78 1.06
N ALA A 168 6.50 -13.49 1.17
CA ALA A 168 6.81 -14.36 2.30
C ALA A 168 8.29 -14.24 2.66
N ILE A 169 8.60 -14.35 3.95
CA ILE A 169 9.97 -14.27 4.45
C ILE A 169 10.48 -15.69 4.75
N HIS A 170 11.66 -16.04 4.24
CA HIS A 170 12.29 -17.32 4.56
C HIS A 170 12.59 -17.41 6.07
N PRO A 171 12.51 -18.59 6.71
CA PRO A 171 12.67 -18.71 8.17
C PRO A 171 13.98 -18.18 8.77
N ASP A 172 15.06 -18.12 7.98
CA ASP A 172 16.35 -17.54 8.41
C ASP A 172 16.42 -16.01 8.22
N GLY A 173 15.37 -15.39 7.68
CA GLY A 173 15.28 -13.96 7.39
C GLY A 173 16.16 -13.50 6.22
N ARG A 174 16.85 -14.39 5.51
CA ARG A 174 17.84 -14.02 4.47
C ARG A 174 17.30 -14.06 3.06
N ALA A 175 16.09 -14.58 2.85
CA ALA A 175 15.41 -14.51 1.56
C ALA A 175 13.98 -13.99 1.70
N VAL A 176 13.55 -13.18 0.74
CA VAL A 176 12.18 -12.73 0.58
C VAL A 176 11.64 -13.24 -0.76
N TYR A 177 10.49 -13.89 -0.71
CA TYR A 177 9.77 -14.37 -1.88
C TYR A 177 8.63 -13.41 -2.20
N ILE A 178 8.47 -12.99 -3.45
CA ILE A 178 7.45 -12.01 -3.87
C ILE A 178 6.69 -12.55 -5.07
N VAL A 179 5.36 -12.51 -5.04
CA VAL A 179 4.52 -12.82 -6.20
C VAL A 179 4.06 -11.56 -6.92
N THR A 180 3.99 -11.63 -8.25
CA THR A 180 3.58 -10.49 -9.10
C THR A 180 2.24 -10.74 -9.79
N ASP A 181 1.46 -9.68 -10.02
CA ASP A 181 0.27 -9.80 -10.88
C ASP A 181 0.66 -10.18 -12.31
N THR A 182 -0.25 -10.87 -13.02
CA THR A 182 -0.06 -11.21 -14.44
C THR A 182 -0.21 -10.00 -15.38
N ARG A 183 -0.89 -8.93 -14.94
CA ARG A 183 -1.17 -7.71 -15.71
C ARG A 183 -1.60 -6.57 -14.80
N GLY A 184 -1.63 -5.35 -15.33
CA GLY A 184 -2.23 -4.18 -14.68
C GLY A 184 -1.31 -2.96 -14.70
N PRO A 185 -1.80 -1.78 -14.29
CA PRO A 185 -0.99 -0.57 -14.26
C PRO A 185 0.03 -0.60 -13.11
N THR A 186 1.24 -0.14 -13.37
CA THR A 186 2.28 0.14 -12.36
C THR A 186 3.13 1.33 -12.82
N ARG A 187 4.21 1.63 -12.11
CA ARG A 187 5.21 2.63 -12.50
C ARG A 187 6.53 1.97 -12.86
N ASP A 188 7.19 2.46 -13.90
CA ASP A 188 8.55 2.05 -14.25
C ASP A 188 9.60 2.71 -13.33
N SER A 189 10.89 2.55 -13.65
CA SER A 189 12.02 3.13 -12.90
C SER A 189 12.11 4.65 -13.02
N SER A 190 11.51 5.26 -14.04
CA SER A 190 11.41 6.72 -14.18
C SER A 190 10.22 7.31 -13.40
N GLY A 191 9.33 6.44 -12.90
CA GLY A 191 8.08 6.83 -12.25
C GLY A 191 6.90 7.00 -13.21
N ALA A 192 7.09 6.80 -14.52
CA ALA A 192 6.03 6.89 -15.51
C ALA A 192 5.08 5.68 -15.41
N GLY A 193 3.79 5.93 -15.67
CA GLY A 193 2.77 4.87 -15.66
C GLY A 193 2.91 3.93 -16.86
N THR A 194 2.86 2.62 -16.61
CA THR A 194 2.94 1.58 -17.65
C THR A 194 2.04 0.39 -17.32
N ARG A 195 1.75 -0.45 -18.31
CA ARG A 195 1.09 -1.76 -18.15
C ARG A 195 2.00 -2.93 -18.52
N GLU A 196 3.21 -2.64 -19.00
CA GLU A 196 4.22 -3.64 -19.35
C GLU A 196 4.97 -4.05 -18.08
N LEU A 197 4.74 -5.27 -17.61
CA LEU A 197 5.38 -5.80 -16.41
C LEU A 197 6.67 -6.52 -16.78
N ALA A 198 7.72 -6.30 -15.99
CA ALA A 198 9.01 -6.96 -16.19
C ALA A 198 8.91 -8.47 -15.94
N ASN A 199 8.08 -8.90 -14.99
CA ASN A 199 7.92 -10.30 -14.61
C ASN A 199 6.42 -10.59 -14.37
N PRO A 200 5.59 -10.76 -15.41
CA PRO A 200 4.15 -10.98 -15.25
C PRO A 200 3.85 -12.37 -14.67
N GLY A 201 3.14 -12.44 -13.53
CA GLY A 201 2.69 -13.71 -12.94
C GLY A 201 3.83 -14.59 -12.40
N ALA A 202 4.87 -13.96 -11.86
CA ALA A 202 6.10 -14.61 -11.42
C ALA A 202 6.14 -14.76 -9.88
N LEU A 203 6.91 -15.77 -9.44
CA LEU A 203 7.46 -15.85 -8.09
C LEU A 203 8.93 -15.41 -8.17
N LEU A 204 9.27 -14.33 -7.47
CA LEU A 204 10.61 -13.77 -7.39
C LEU A 204 11.23 -14.14 -6.04
N GLU A 205 12.54 -14.37 -6.03
CA GLU A 205 13.32 -14.56 -4.81
C GLU A 205 14.40 -13.47 -4.73
N PHE A 206 14.52 -12.84 -3.57
CA PHE A 206 15.56 -11.87 -3.24
C PHE A 206 16.35 -12.38 -2.04
N THR A 207 17.60 -12.78 -2.24
CA THR A 207 18.49 -13.30 -1.20
C THR A 207 19.48 -12.22 -0.76
N TYR A 208 19.61 -12.03 0.55
CA TYR A 208 20.59 -11.15 1.16
C TYR A 208 21.99 -11.71 1.00
N VAL A 209 22.90 -10.86 0.50
CA VAL A 209 24.33 -11.15 0.40
C VAL A 209 25.08 -10.16 1.29
N VAL A 210 26.11 -10.66 1.99
CA VAL A 210 27.01 -9.80 2.75
C VAL A 210 27.92 -9.09 1.75
N PRO A 211 28.02 -7.74 1.76
CA PRO A 211 28.97 -7.04 0.92
C PRO A 211 30.41 -7.49 1.23
N GLU A 212 31.21 -7.73 0.18
CA GLU A 212 32.66 -7.97 0.32
C GLU A 212 33.41 -6.72 0.81
#